data_AF-A0A1M3L509-F1
#
_entry.id   AF-A0A1M3L509-F1
#
_cell.length_a   1.000
_cell.length_b   1.000
_cell.length_c   1.000
_cell.angle_alpha   90.00
_cell.angle_beta   90.00
_cell.angle_gamma   90.00
#
_symmetry.space_group_name_H-M   'P 1'
#
loop_
_entity.id
_entity.type
_entity.pdbx_description
1 polymer ?
#
loop_
_entity_poly.entity_id
_entity_poly.type
_entity_poly.pdbx_seq_one_letter_code
_entity_poly.pdbx_strand_id
1 'polypeptide(L)'
;MKEKLIVSLFLFVMLFINLPILAQESDIENQIDPYYSRYLSKYVDENQVDFSQDYLKYCIENNSKNQLSEFLSYDFSAMWTALNSMLYGAPLQNGIIGNNYQRIQIHISEVSKSKKNEAIYFVKGKSKVNNTICNFSGEIELLRLTCNSDCNYSDFSECGSLVAKYTLYEDSLQRYSGFFKGITDCLIYFDTAKQMVGLDDTLSGADFYYNRTFVGTWTNYITKTSKKCIWGDDRLPYTFDFSHGDGQMVINEKYVKNGWESFNDYSEYTETSDGEWKLADKWWLKDNEHYVNK
;
A
#
# COMPACT_ATOMS: atom_id res chain seq x y z
N MET A 1 -53.19 -63.29 -7.39
CA MET A 1 -53.14 -61.89 -6.90
C MET A 1 -51.67 -61.54 -6.80
N LYS A 2 -51.09 -60.98 -7.87
CA LYS A 2 -50.87 -59.53 -8.08
C LYS A 2 -50.12 -58.91 -6.90
N GLU A 3 -48.82 -58.68 -7.09
CA GLU A 3 -48.09 -57.42 -6.84
C GLU A 3 -46.59 -57.71 -7.01
N LYS A 4 -46.05 -57.51 -8.22
CA LYS A 4 -45.44 -56.26 -8.75
C LYS A 4 -44.10 -55.93 -8.10
N LEU A 5 -43.07 -56.42 -8.80
CA LEU A 5 -41.78 -55.80 -9.04
C LEU A 5 -41.87 -54.25 -8.99
N ILE A 6 -41.20 -53.62 -8.02
CA ILE A 6 -40.84 -52.20 -8.09
C ILE A 6 -39.32 -52.14 -8.20
N VAL A 7 -38.87 -52.00 -9.45
CA VAL A 7 -37.54 -51.49 -9.77
C VAL A 7 -37.53 -50.03 -9.31
N SER A 8 -36.79 -49.72 -8.25
CA SER A 8 -36.50 -48.34 -7.87
C SER A 8 -35.46 -47.80 -8.86
N LEU A 9 -35.95 -47.18 -9.91
CA LEU A 9 -35.19 -46.36 -10.84
C LEU A 9 -34.80 -45.09 -10.08
N PHE A 10 -33.55 -45.01 -9.59
CA PHE A 10 -32.99 -43.75 -9.13
C PHE A 10 -32.86 -42.83 -10.36
N LEU A 11 -33.90 -42.02 -10.60
CA LEU A 11 -33.82 -40.86 -11.46
C LEU A 11 -32.88 -39.87 -10.78
N PHE A 12 -31.67 -39.75 -11.33
CA PHE A 12 -30.79 -38.62 -11.06
C PHE A 12 -31.43 -37.38 -11.73
N VAL A 13 -32.39 -36.76 -11.06
CA VAL A 13 -32.84 -35.42 -11.44
C VAL A 13 -31.73 -34.48 -10.99
N MET A 14 -30.80 -34.18 -11.91
CA MET A 14 -30.06 -32.92 -11.81
C MET A 14 -31.11 -31.81 -11.87
N LEU A 15 -31.52 -31.31 -10.70
CA LEU A 15 -32.07 -29.97 -10.61
C LEU A 15 -30.92 -29.05 -11.04
N PHE A 16 -30.90 -28.71 -12.33
CA PHE A 16 -30.37 -27.44 -12.74
C PHE A 16 -31.24 -26.40 -12.06
N ILE A 17 -30.84 -26.00 -10.86
CA ILE A 17 -31.24 -24.71 -10.33
C ILE A 17 -30.67 -23.75 -11.38
N ASN A 18 -31.53 -23.32 -12.30
CA ASN A 18 -31.35 -22.07 -13.02
C ASN A 18 -31.35 -20.99 -11.94
N LEU A 19 -30.22 -20.85 -11.24
CA LEU A 19 -29.85 -19.58 -10.65
C LEU A 19 -29.93 -18.62 -11.82
N PRO A 20 -30.76 -17.58 -11.76
CA PRO A 20 -30.68 -16.56 -12.77
C PRO A 20 -29.25 -16.06 -12.71
N ILE A 21 -28.47 -16.38 -13.74
CA ILE A 21 -27.35 -15.57 -14.21
C ILE A 21 -28.02 -14.30 -14.77
N LEU A 22 -28.63 -13.56 -13.87
CA LEU A 22 -28.83 -12.14 -13.99
C LEU A 22 -27.73 -11.63 -13.09
N ALA A 23 -26.64 -11.25 -13.73
CA ALA A 23 -25.73 -10.28 -13.18
C ALA A 23 -26.55 -9.27 -12.38
N GLN A 24 -26.17 -9.07 -11.14
CA GLN A 24 -26.63 -7.97 -10.33
C GLN A 24 -26.05 -6.68 -10.93
N GLU A 25 -26.45 -6.37 -12.17
CA GLU A 25 -26.33 -5.08 -12.84
C GLU A 25 -27.49 -4.22 -12.36
N SER A 26 -27.49 -3.91 -11.07
CA SER A 26 -28.28 -2.82 -10.50
C SER A 26 -27.77 -2.55 -9.09
N ASP A 27 -27.19 -1.35 -8.92
CA ASP A 27 -26.87 -0.66 -7.66
C ASP A 27 -25.41 -0.62 -7.16
N ILE A 28 -24.42 -0.81 -8.05
CA ILE A 28 -23.07 -0.24 -7.84
C ILE A 28 -22.89 0.84 -8.92
N GLU A 29 -23.12 2.10 -8.58
CA GLU A 29 -22.54 3.19 -9.37
C GLU A 29 -21.02 2.98 -9.39
N ASN A 30 -20.49 2.63 -10.57
CA ASN A 30 -19.09 2.43 -10.97
C ASN A 30 -18.03 3.11 -10.08
N GLN A 31 -17.68 2.51 -8.93
CA GLN A 31 -16.46 2.89 -8.23
C GLN A 31 -15.29 2.22 -8.93
N ILE A 32 -14.38 3.03 -9.47
CA ILE A 32 -13.16 2.54 -10.10
C ILE A 32 -12.24 2.03 -8.99
N ASP A 33 -12.10 0.72 -8.87
CA ASP A 33 -11.11 0.10 -7.99
C ASP A 33 -9.70 0.40 -8.54
N PRO A 34 -8.88 1.20 -7.83
CA PRO A 34 -7.58 1.61 -8.33
C PRO A 34 -6.55 0.47 -8.31
N TYR A 35 -6.84 -0.65 -7.64
CA TYR A 35 -5.99 -1.84 -7.59
C TYR A 35 -6.30 -2.85 -8.71
N TYR A 36 -7.43 -2.71 -9.41
CA TYR A 36 -7.82 -3.64 -10.47
C TYR A 36 -7.36 -3.16 -11.87
N SER A 37 -6.09 -3.44 -12.18
CA SER A 37 -5.37 -2.90 -13.34
C SER A 37 -6.02 -3.17 -14.71
N ARG A 38 -6.69 -4.32 -14.90
CA ARG A 38 -7.20 -4.80 -16.19
C ARG A 38 -8.23 -3.88 -16.87
N TYR A 39 -8.92 -3.05 -16.10
CA TYR A 39 -9.95 -2.14 -16.61
C TYR A 39 -9.65 -0.67 -16.33
N LEU A 40 -8.60 -0.40 -15.56
CA LEU A 40 -8.29 0.95 -15.10
C LEU A 40 -8.02 1.91 -16.26
N SER A 41 -7.30 1.47 -17.29
CA SER A 41 -6.99 2.25 -18.50
C SER A 41 -8.22 2.67 -19.32
N LYS A 42 -9.40 2.08 -19.08
CA LYS A 42 -10.64 2.49 -19.74
C LYS A 42 -11.25 3.76 -19.13
N TYR A 43 -10.94 4.03 -17.87
CA TYR A 43 -11.59 5.07 -17.08
C TYR A 43 -10.61 6.13 -16.55
N VAL A 44 -9.33 5.79 -16.50
CA VAL A 44 -8.27 6.61 -15.90
C VAL A 44 -7.14 6.79 -16.89
N ASP A 45 -6.67 8.03 -17.08
CA ASP A 45 -5.50 8.33 -17.91
C ASP A 45 -4.23 7.81 -17.23
N GLU A 46 -3.55 6.85 -17.85
CA GLU A 46 -2.29 6.30 -17.35
C GLU A 46 -1.18 7.35 -17.21
N ASN A 47 -1.28 8.46 -17.95
CA ASN A 47 -0.30 9.54 -17.90
C ASN A 47 -0.59 10.61 -16.83
N GLN A 48 -1.72 10.51 -16.14
CA GLN A 48 -2.06 11.41 -15.03
C GLN A 48 -0.96 11.36 -13.96
N VAL A 49 -0.48 12.54 -13.59
CA VAL A 49 0.65 12.70 -12.68
C VAL A 49 0.21 12.58 -11.22
N ASP A 50 -0.97 13.09 -10.87
CA ASP A 50 -1.45 13.15 -9.48
C ASP A 50 -2.79 12.42 -9.35
N PHE A 51 -2.78 11.28 -8.66
CA PHE A 51 -3.99 10.51 -8.33
C PHE A 51 -4.49 10.76 -6.90
N SER A 52 -3.87 11.67 -6.14
CA SER A 52 -4.13 11.80 -4.71
C SER A 52 -5.59 12.16 -4.38
N GLN A 53 -6.24 12.98 -5.22
CA GLN A 53 -7.65 13.36 -5.01
C GLN A 53 -8.62 12.23 -5.36
N ASP A 54 -8.38 11.53 -6.47
CA ASP A 54 -9.18 10.36 -6.86
C ASP A 54 -9.03 9.25 -5.82
N TYR A 55 -7.81 9.07 -5.31
CA TYR A 55 -7.52 8.11 -4.25
C TYR A 55 -8.16 8.49 -2.93
N LEU A 56 -8.11 9.78 -2.55
CA LEU A 56 -8.83 10.26 -1.35
C LEU A 56 -10.31 9.93 -1.46
N LYS A 57 -10.93 10.24 -2.61
CA LYS A 57 -12.34 9.93 -2.86
C LYS A 57 -12.60 8.45 -2.67
N TYR A 58 -11.83 7.58 -3.34
CA TYR A 58 -11.93 6.13 -3.20
C TYR A 58 -11.89 5.68 -1.73
N CYS A 59 -10.93 6.19 -0.95
CA CYS A 59 -10.73 5.81 0.45
C CYS A 59 -11.87 6.27 1.38
N ILE A 60 -12.61 7.33 1.04
CA ILE A 60 -13.60 7.96 1.93
C ILE A 60 -15.05 7.82 1.45
N GLU A 61 -15.28 7.17 0.31
CA GLU A 61 -16.59 7.11 -0.37
C GLU A 61 -17.64 6.30 0.41
N ASN A 62 -17.23 5.39 1.30
CA ASN A 62 -18.17 4.74 2.20
C ASN A 62 -18.79 5.76 3.19
N ASN A 63 -20.09 5.65 3.45
CA ASN A 63 -20.81 6.50 4.42
C ASN A 63 -20.49 6.16 5.88
N SER A 64 -19.42 5.41 6.14
CA SER A 64 -19.03 5.04 7.49
C SER A 64 -18.66 6.26 8.31
N LYS A 65 -18.97 6.23 9.60
CA LYS A 65 -18.64 7.33 10.51
C LYS A 65 -17.11 7.52 10.59
N ASN A 66 -16.65 8.77 10.54
CA ASN A 66 -15.27 9.09 10.91
C ASN A 66 -15.14 9.03 12.44
N GLN A 67 -14.29 8.13 12.93
CA GLN A 67 -14.05 7.87 14.34
C GLN A 67 -12.70 8.43 14.82
N LEU A 68 -11.94 9.15 13.99
CA LEU A 68 -10.58 9.59 14.33
C LEU A 68 -10.49 10.28 15.70
N SER A 69 -11.43 11.17 16.04
CA SER A 69 -11.44 11.87 17.33
C SER A 69 -11.52 10.96 18.55
N GLU A 70 -12.10 9.76 18.41
CA GLU A 70 -12.23 8.76 19.48
C GLU A 70 -10.89 8.06 19.75
N PHE A 71 -9.96 8.06 18.77
CA PHE A 71 -8.69 7.35 18.82
C PHE A 71 -7.47 8.27 18.86
N LEU A 72 -7.64 9.59 18.91
CA LEU A 72 -6.53 10.54 18.96
C LEU A 72 -5.60 10.35 20.17
N SER A 73 -6.03 9.69 21.24
CA SER A 73 -5.16 9.36 22.38
C SER A 73 -4.11 8.30 22.06
N TYR A 74 -4.37 7.39 21.12
CA TYR A 74 -3.42 6.35 20.71
C TYR A 74 -2.21 6.96 19.97
N ASP A 75 -1.07 6.29 20.06
CA ASP A 75 0.14 6.68 19.33
C ASP A 75 0.31 5.80 18.09
N PHE A 76 0.14 6.42 16.92
CA PHE A 76 0.29 5.76 15.62
C PHE A 76 1.74 5.74 15.13
N SER A 77 2.71 6.27 15.91
CA SER A 77 4.11 6.39 15.46
C SER A 77 4.72 5.03 15.06
N ALA A 78 4.44 3.98 15.85
CA ALA A 78 5.03 2.66 15.65
C ALA A 78 4.63 2.02 14.31
N MET A 79 3.37 2.16 13.90
CA MET A 79 2.88 1.57 12.64
C MET A 79 3.52 2.19 11.39
N TRP A 80 4.01 3.44 11.46
CA TRP A 80 4.70 4.07 10.34
C TRP A 80 6.14 3.56 10.14
N THR A 81 6.78 3.11 11.23
CA THR A 81 8.12 2.49 11.19
C THR A 81 8.07 0.97 11.09
N ALA A 82 6.89 0.37 11.29
CA ALA A 82 6.71 -1.07 11.18
C ALA A 82 7.05 -1.54 9.76
N LEU A 83 7.82 -2.62 9.68
CA LEU A 83 8.19 -3.30 8.44
C LEU A 83 7.54 -4.68 8.49
N ASN A 84 6.23 -4.74 8.22
CA ASN A 84 5.49 -6.00 8.20
C ASN A 84 5.40 -6.51 6.76
N SER A 85 6.18 -7.54 6.43
CA SER A 85 5.92 -8.40 5.27
C SER A 85 6.33 -9.81 5.64
N MET A 86 5.45 -10.77 5.33
CA MET A 86 5.70 -12.19 5.50
C MET A 86 6.81 -12.72 4.56
N LEU A 87 7.13 -12.01 3.48
CA LEU A 87 8.27 -12.37 2.65
C LEU A 87 9.52 -11.64 3.13
N TYR A 88 10.37 -12.41 3.79
CA TYR A 88 11.80 -12.13 3.85
C TYR A 88 12.22 -10.85 4.60
N GLY A 89 11.71 -10.69 5.84
CA GLY A 89 12.36 -10.05 7.00
C GLY A 89 12.94 -8.64 6.85
N ALA A 90 12.58 -7.88 5.81
CA ALA A 90 12.50 -6.42 5.78
C ALA A 90 11.90 -5.96 4.44
N PRO A 91 10.58 -5.74 4.34
CA PRO A 91 10.05 -5.07 3.16
C PRO A 91 10.45 -3.60 3.22
N LEU A 92 11.35 -3.20 2.33
CA LEU A 92 11.36 -1.80 1.96
C LEU A 92 10.00 -1.44 1.35
N GLN A 93 9.53 -0.24 1.63
CA GLN A 93 8.42 0.30 0.85
C GLN A 93 8.92 0.51 -0.58
N ASN A 94 8.38 -0.28 -1.50
CA ASN A 94 8.71 -0.19 -2.92
C ASN A 94 7.62 0.59 -3.64
N GLY A 95 8.01 1.25 -4.72
CA GLY A 95 7.12 2.12 -5.45
C GLY A 95 7.60 2.47 -6.83
N ILE A 96 6.74 3.18 -7.54
CA ILE A 96 6.97 3.74 -8.86
C ILE A 96 7.10 5.26 -8.77
N ILE A 97 8.01 5.83 -9.57
CA ILE A 97 8.14 7.27 -9.78
C ILE A 97 8.19 7.60 -11.29
N GLY A 98 7.30 8.49 -11.74
CA GLY A 98 7.16 8.88 -13.15
C GLY A 98 6.41 7.85 -14.02
N ASN A 99 6.07 8.27 -15.25
CA ASN A 99 5.26 7.45 -16.17
C ASN A 99 6.03 6.26 -16.78
N ASN A 100 7.35 6.19 -16.58
CA ASN A 100 8.15 5.03 -16.96
C ASN A 100 8.23 3.97 -15.84
N TYR A 101 7.51 4.15 -14.73
CA TYR A 101 7.52 3.21 -13.60
C TYR A 101 8.93 2.94 -13.03
N GLN A 102 9.78 3.97 -13.00
CA GLN A 102 11.08 3.88 -12.35
C GLN A 102 10.91 3.50 -10.88
N ARG A 103 11.70 2.53 -10.38
CA ARG A 103 11.65 2.11 -8.98
C ARG A 103 12.05 3.26 -8.07
N ILE A 104 11.24 3.48 -7.05
CA ILE A 104 11.58 4.24 -5.85
C ILE A 104 11.48 3.33 -4.64
N GLN A 105 12.40 3.49 -3.70
CA GLN A 105 12.39 2.81 -2.42
C GLN A 105 12.31 3.85 -1.30
N ILE A 106 11.47 3.62 -0.30
CA ILE A 106 11.27 4.52 0.83
C ILE A 106 11.59 3.77 2.13
N HIS A 107 12.31 4.43 3.02
CA HIS A 107 12.58 3.95 4.37
C HIS A 107 12.21 5.04 5.37
N ILE A 108 11.16 4.81 6.16
CA ILE A 108 10.77 5.67 7.28
C ILE A 108 11.53 5.21 8.53
N SER A 109 12.38 6.06 9.09
CA SER A 109 13.28 5.70 10.19
C SER A 109 12.83 6.21 11.55
N GLU A 110 12.19 7.37 11.58
CA GLU A 110 11.74 8.01 12.83
C GLU A 110 10.37 8.63 12.62
N VAL A 111 9.46 8.39 13.57
CA VAL A 111 8.17 9.05 13.63
C VAL A 111 7.88 9.49 15.05
N SER A 112 7.36 10.71 15.20
CA SER A 112 6.97 11.24 16.50
C SER A 112 5.65 12.01 16.41
N LYS A 113 4.74 11.72 17.32
CA LYS A 113 3.48 12.45 17.47
C LYS A 113 3.70 13.90 17.91
N SER A 114 2.95 14.82 17.32
CA SER A 114 2.99 16.24 17.68
C SER A 114 2.34 16.49 19.05
N LYS A 115 3.01 17.29 19.88
CA LYS A 115 2.48 17.73 21.19
C LYS A 115 1.42 18.84 21.07
N LYS A 116 1.27 19.45 19.89
CA LYS A 116 0.34 20.58 19.66
C LYS A 116 -0.94 20.14 18.96
N ASN A 117 -0.87 19.08 18.15
CA ASN A 117 -2.00 18.54 17.43
C ASN A 117 -1.82 17.01 17.32
N GLU A 118 -2.65 16.26 18.02
CA GLU A 118 -2.54 14.80 18.12
C GLU A 118 -2.80 14.07 16.79
N ALA A 119 -3.39 14.75 15.81
CA ALA A 119 -3.57 14.23 14.45
C ALA A 119 -2.32 14.38 13.57
N ILE A 120 -1.26 15.06 14.03
CA ILE A 120 -0.04 15.32 13.23
C ILE A 120 1.13 14.49 13.76
N TYR A 121 1.84 13.86 12.84
CA TYR A 121 3.05 13.08 13.07
C TYR A 121 4.21 13.65 12.26
N PHE A 122 5.34 13.90 12.91
CA PHE A 122 6.58 14.28 12.23
C PHE A 122 7.35 13.03 11.85
N VAL A 123 7.84 13.01 10.62
CA VAL A 123 8.45 11.83 10.00
C VAL A 123 9.83 12.18 9.47
N LYS A 124 10.78 11.27 9.63
CA LYS A 124 12.08 11.30 8.94
C LYS A 124 12.38 9.96 8.29
N GLY A 125 13.19 10.00 7.25
CA GLY A 125 13.58 8.80 6.54
C GLY A 125 14.50 9.11 5.37
N LYS A 126 14.62 8.13 4.47
CA LYS A 126 15.37 8.25 3.23
C LYS A 126 14.58 7.69 2.05
N SER A 127 14.72 8.32 0.89
CA SER A 127 14.25 7.82 -0.40
C SER A 127 15.45 7.35 -1.22
N LYS A 128 15.22 6.42 -2.16
CA LYS A 128 16.22 5.97 -3.12
C LYS A 128 15.61 5.79 -4.49
N VAL A 129 16.25 6.38 -5.51
CA VAL A 129 15.97 6.17 -6.93
C VAL A 129 17.30 5.89 -7.63
N ASN A 130 17.45 4.70 -8.21
CA ASN A 130 18.74 4.19 -8.68
C ASN A 130 19.80 4.28 -7.54
N ASN A 131 20.91 4.99 -7.78
CA ASN A 131 21.97 5.20 -6.79
C ASN A 131 21.82 6.52 -6.00
N THR A 132 20.80 7.32 -6.28
CA THR A 132 20.56 8.58 -5.58
C THR A 132 19.76 8.29 -4.32
N ILE A 133 20.32 8.65 -3.16
CA ILE A 133 19.66 8.55 -1.85
C ILE A 133 19.47 9.98 -1.32
N CYS A 134 18.24 10.29 -0.89
CA CYS A 134 17.92 11.58 -0.27
C CYS A 134 17.36 11.36 1.13
N ASN A 135 17.86 12.10 2.11
CA ASN A 135 17.19 12.25 3.40
C ASN A 135 15.89 13.02 3.17
N PHE A 136 14.83 12.66 3.89
CA PHE A 136 13.63 13.48 3.96
C PHE A 136 13.18 13.69 5.40
N SER A 137 12.44 14.78 5.58
CA SER A 137 11.64 15.04 6.78
C SER A 137 10.32 15.66 6.40
N GLY A 138 9.29 15.49 7.21
CA GLY A 138 7.98 16.07 6.92
C GLY A 138 6.93 15.65 7.92
N GLU A 139 5.69 15.63 7.46
CA GLU A 139 4.55 15.34 8.31
C GLU A 139 3.51 14.45 7.64
N ILE A 140 2.80 13.71 8.49
CA ILE A 140 1.58 12.98 8.16
C ILE A 140 0.47 13.55 9.06
N GLU A 141 -0.63 13.97 8.46
CA GLU A 141 -1.82 14.43 9.17
C GLU A 141 -2.97 13.44 8.96
N LEU A 142 -3.43 12.85 10.07
CA LEU A 142 -4.56 11.94 10.08
C LEU A 142 -5.84 12.68 9.69
N LEU A 143 -6.59 12.14 8.72
CA LEU A 143 -7.81 12.74 8.21
C LEU A 143 -9.05 11.98 8.66
N ARG A 144 -9.00 10.66 8.54
CA ARG A 144 -10.15 9.79 8.80
C ARG A 144 -9.71 8.45 9.32
N LEU A 145 -10.47 7.95 10.27
CA LEU A 145 -10.37 6.58 10.76
C LEU A 145 -11.78 5.99 10.74
N THR A 146 -11.89 4.77 10.24
CA THR A 146 -13.12 3.97 10.32
C THR A 146 -12.77 2.62 10.89
N CYS A 147 -13.40 2.25 12.00
CA CYS A 147 -13.18 0.98 12.68
C CYS A 147 -14.39 0.04 12.48
N ASN A 148 -14.12 -1.25 12.50
CA ASN A 148 -15.10 -2.32 12.55
C ASN A 148 -14.83 -3.17 13.80
N SER A 149 -15.89 -3.67 14.44
CA SER A 149 -15.77 -4.58 15.58
C SER A 149 -15.55 -6.04 15.19
N ASP A 150 -15.85 -6.40 13.94
CA ASP A 150 -15.79 -7.78 13.44
C ASP A 150 -14.41 -8.08 12.87
N CYS A 151 -13.40 -8.06 13.74
CA CYS A 151 -12.03 -8.37 13.39
C CYS A 151 -11.75 -9.85 13.65
N ASN A 152 -11.13 -10.55 12.71
CA ASN A 152 -10.74 -11.97 12.87
C ASN A 152 -9.55 -12.17 13.84
N TYR A 153 -9.21 -11.16 14.63
CA TYR A 153 -8.15 -11.23 15.63
C TYR A 153 -8.75 -11.62 16.99
N SER A 154 -8.42 -12.81 17.50
CA SER A 154 -8.87 -13.26 18.82
C SER A 154 -8.38 -12.38 19.97
N ASP A 155 -7.29 -11.64 19.75
CA ASP A 155 -6.54 -10.91 20.79
C ASP A 155 -6.64 -9.37 20.64
N PHE A 156 -7.23 -8.86 19.55
CA PHE A 156 -7.35 -7.41 19.28
C PHE A 156 -8.81 -6.98 19.28
N SER A 157 -9.06 -5.78 19.83
CA SER A 157 -10.44 -5.35 20.10
C SER A 157 -11.10 -4.72 18.88
N GLU A 158 -10.33 -4.07 18.00
CA GLU A 158 -10.83 -3.32 16.85
C GLU A 158 -9.79 -3.29 15.72
N CYS A 159 -10.26 -3.16 14.49
CA CYS A 159 -9.48 -3.05 13.26
C CYS A 159 -10.18 -2.06 12.34
N GLY A 160 -9.45 -1.46 11.41
CA GLY A 160 -10.00 -0.37 10.62
C GLY A 160 -9.11 0.10 9.50
N SER A 161 -9.58 1.13 8.81
CA SER A 161 -8.83 1.85 7.80
C SER A 161 -8.55 3.27 8.26
N LEU A 162 -7.27 3.66 8.18
CA LEU A 162 -6.79 5.00 8.46
C LEU A 162 -6.42 5.69 7.14
N VAL A 163 -6.96 6.88 6.92
CA VAL A 163 -6.61 7.76 5.81
C VAL A 163 -5.91 9.00 6.35
N ALA A 164 -4.79 9.35 5.75
CA ALA A 164 -4.01 10.53 6.12
C ALA A 164 -3.48 11.27 4.88
N LYS A 165 -3.18 12.56 5.03
CA LYS A 165 -2.39 13.29 4.04
C LYS A 165 -0.94 13.35 4.49
N TYR A 166 0.00 13.33 3.55
CA TYR A 166 1.41 13.45 3.87
C TYR A 166 2.07 14.54 3.03
N THR A 167 3.11 15.14 3.59
CA THR A 167 4.07 15.97 2.86
C THR A 167 5.47 15.70 3.41
N LEU A 168 6.38 15.24 2.54
CA LEU A 168 7.75 14.88 2.90
C LEU A 168 8.71 15.68 2.03
N TYR A 169 9.67 16.36 2.65
CA TYR A 169 10.65 17.22 1.99
C TYR A 169 12.00 16.53 2.01
N GLU A 170 12.56 16.23 0.84
CA GLU A 170 13.94 15.79 0.75
C GLU A 170 14.88 16.95 1.10
N ASP A 171 16.11 16.64 1.55
CA ASP A 171 17.11 17.67 1.78
C ASP A 171 17.46 18.37 0.45
N SER A 172 17.05 19.64 0.35
CA SER A 172 17.27 20.49 -0.82
C SER A 172 18.75 20.70 -1.19
N LEU A 173 19.69 20.40 -0.29
CA LEU A 173 21.13 20.42 -0.57
C LEU A 173 21.60 19.17 -1.35
N GLN A 174 20.80 18.10 -1.36
CA GLN A 174 21.12 16.88 -2.09
C GLN A 174 20.73 16.96 -3.56
N ARG A 175 21.52 16.28 -4.41
CA ARG A 175 21.28 16.24 -5.86
C ARG A 175 19.97 15.53 -6.16
N TYR A 176 19.27 16.04 -7.18
CA TYR A 176 17.99 15.47 -7.65
C TYR A 176 16.92 15.39 -6.55
N SER A 177 16.96 16.28 -5.57
CA SER A 177 15.98 16.36 -4.48
C SER A 177 14.69 17.08 -4.89
N GLY A 178 13.63 16.76 -4.16
CA GLY A 178 12.30 17.33 -4.30
C GLY A 178 11.47 17.11 -3.05
N PHE A 179 10.15 17.16 -3.20
CA PHE A 179 9.23 16.86 -2.12
C PHE A 179 8.11 15.96 -2.59
N PHE A 180 7.66 15.10 -1.69
CA PHE A 180 6.53 14.21 -1.87
C PHE A 180 5.29 14.83 -1.24
N LYS A 181 4.13 14.66 -1.89
CA LYS A 181 2.84 15.02 -1.31
C LYS A 181 1.75 14.10 -1.84
N GLY A 182 0.83 13.69 -0.97
CA GLY A 182 -0.26 12.81 -1.37
C GLY A 182 -1.14 12.36 -0.22
N ILE A 183 -1.81 11.24 -0.45
CA ILE A 183 -2.71 10.55 0.49
C ILE A 183 -2.15 9.18 0.78
N THR A 184 -2.24 8.77 2.05
CA THR A 184 -1.93 7.41 2.47
C THR A 184 -3.16 6.76 3.07
N ASP A 185 -3.34 5.48 2.76
CA ASP A 185 -4.30 4.61 3.41
C ASP A 185 -3.55 3.45 4.09
N CYS A 186 -4.01 3.09 5.28
CA CYS A 186 -3.49 1.95 6.02
C CYS A 186 -4.64 1.09 6.55
N LEU A 187 -4.48 -0.23 6.46
CA LEU A 187 -5.25 -1.18 7.25
C LEU A 187 -4.56 -1.35 8.60
N ILE A 188 -5.30 -1.20 9.70
CA ILE A 188 -4.75 -1.16 11.04
C ILE A 188 -5.55 -2.01 12.02
N TYR A 189 -4.91 -2.40 13.12
CA TYR A 189 -5.54 -2.98 14.28
C TYR A 189 -5.14 -2.24 15.57
N PHE A 190 -5.99 -2.34 16.58
CA PHE A 190 -5.78 -1.78 17.92
C PHE A 190 -5.52 -2.90 18.93
N ASP A 191 -4.32 -2.89 19.50
CA ASP A 191 -3.99 -3.65 20.70
C ASP A 191 -4.36 -2.80 21.92
N THR A 192 -5.59 -2.96 22.41
CA THR A 192 -6.11 -2.18 23.55
C THR A 192 -5.38 -2.50 24.85
N ALA A 193 -4.88 -3.73 25.01
CA ALA A 193 -4.12 -4.15 26.18
C ALA A 193 -2.77 -3.43 26.26
N LYS A 194 -2.10 -3.23 25.12
CA LYS A 194 -0.83 -2.50 25.04
C LYS A 194 -0.98 -1.01 24.73
N GLN A 195 -2.19 -0.54 24.43
CA GLN A 195 -2.46 0.82 23.93
C GLN A 195 -1.63 1.14 22.67
N MET A 196 -1.57 0.17 21.74
CA MET A 196 -0.76 0.26 20.52
C MET A 196 -1.62 0.14 19.25
N VAL A 197 -1.14 0.77 18.18
CA VAL A 197 -1.70 0.62 16.83
C VAL A 197 -0.68 -0.11 15.96
N GLY A 198 -1.12 -1.15 15.26
CA GLY A 198 -0.31 -1.92 14.31
C GLY A 198 -0.95 -1.94 12.91
N LEU A 199 -0.17 -2.36 11.91
CA LEU A 199 -0.69 -2.63 10.57
C LEU A 199 -1.38 -4.00 10.54
N ASP A 200 -2.55 -4.06 9.92
CA ASP A 200 -3.28 -5.31 9.72
C ASP A 200 -2.62 -6.17 8.64
N ASP A 201 -2.20 -7.36 9.03
CA ASP A 201 -1.57 -8.38 8.21
C ASP A 201 -2.31 -9.71 8.16
N THR A 202 -3.57 -9.75 8.62
CA THR A 202 -4.40 -10.97 8.58
C THR A 202 -4.54 -11.58 7.19
N LEU A 203 -4.62 -10.74 6.16
CA LEU A 203 -4.76 -11.15 4.78
C LEU A 203 -3.43 -11.16 4.04
N SER A 204 -2.29 -11.12 4.75
CA SER A 204 -0.98 -11.21 4.13
C SER A 204 -0.88 -12.51 3.32
N GLY A 205 -0.50 -12.38 2.04
CA GLY A 205 -0.48 -13.49 1.08
C GLY A 205 -1.77 -13.71 0.29
N ALA A 206 -2.85 -12.96 0.56
CA ALA A 206 -4.02 -12.93 -0.31
C ALA A 206 -3.74 -12.13 -1.60
N ASP A 207 -4.41 -12.52 -2.68
CA ASP A 207 -4.15 -11.98 -4.03
C ASP A 207 -4.38 -10.47 -4.19
N PHE A 208 -5.12 -9.84 -3.28
CA PHE A 208 -5.43 -8.40 -3.33
C PHE A 208 -4.86 -7.64 -2.14
N TYR A 209 -3.93 -8.25 -1.39
CA TYR A 209 -3.46 -7.67 -0.14
C TYR A 209 -2.67 -6.38 -0.36
N TYR A 210 -3.06 -5.37 0.42
CA TYR A 210 -2.33 -4.14 0.70
C TYR A 210 -2.65 -3.77 2.14
N ASN A 211 -1.74 -3.08 2.82
CA ASN A 211 -1.92 -2.69 4.22
C ASN A 211 -1.46 -1.26 4.52
N ARG A 212 -0.60 -0.70 3.67
CA ARG A 212 -0.11 0.66 3.76
C ARG A 212 0.34 1.12 2.39
N THR A 213 -0.38 2.10 1.86
CA THR A 213 -0.21 2.62 0.51
C THR A 213 -0.10 4.14 0.57
N PHE A 214 0.78 4.71 -0.26
CA PHE A 214 0.98 6.14 -0.45
C PHE A 214 0.78 6.48 -1.92
N VAL A 215 -0.19 7.35 -2.22
CA VAL A 215 -0.52 7.79 -3.57
C VAL A 215 -0.37 9.31 -3.66
N GLY A 216 0.53 9.76 -4.54
CA GLY A 216 0.72 11.18 -4.76
C GLY A 216 1.75 11.51 -5.82
N THR A 217 2.48 12.59 -5.56
CA THR A 217 3.50 13.12 -6.48
C THR A 217 4.82 13.32 -5.78
N TRP A 218 5.89 13.30 -6.57
CA TRP A 218 7.18 13.89 -6.22
C TRP A 218 7.45 15.09 -7.12
N THR A 219 7.87 16.22 -6.55
CA THR A 219 8.13 17.46 -7.29
C THR A 219 9.55 17.95 -7.06
N ASN A 220 10.32 18.08 -8.14
CA ASN A 220 11.72 18.52 -8.06
C ASN A 220 11.84 19.97 -7.59
N TYR A 221 12.81 20.26 -6.71
CA TYR A 221 13.01 21.63 -6.20
C TYR A 221 13.50 22.61 -7.26
N ILE A 222 14.33 22.18 -8.21
CA ILE A 222 14.98 23.05 -9.19
C ILE A 222 14.09 23.22 -10.42
N THR A 223 13.74 22.12 -11.09
CA THR A 223 12.98 22.14 -12.34
C THR A 223 11.48 22.40 -12.13
N LYS A 224 10.98 22.27 -10.89
CA LYS A 224 9.56 22.36 -10.52
C LYS A 224 8.65 21.35 -11.22
N THR A 225 9.23 20.36 -11.90
CA THR A 225 8.49 19.29 -12.56
C THR A 225 8.00 18.28 -11.55
N SER A 226 6.72 17.89 -11.64
CA SER A 226 6.12 16.83 -10.85
C SER A 226 6.11 15.50 -11.60
N LYS A 227 6.23 14.41 -10.85
CA LYS A 227 6.12 13.03 -11.31
C LYS A 227 5.10 12.29 -10.44
N LYS A 228 4.35 11.36 -11.05
CA LYS A 228 3.60 10.33 -10.32
C LYS A 228 4.53 9.65 -9.32
N CYS A 229 4.10 9.46 -8.08
CA CYS A 229 4.89 8.76 -7.08
C CYS A 229 3.95 7.95 -6.19
N ILE A 230 4.02 6.63 -6.31
CA ILE A 230 3.15 5.69 -5.60
C ILE A 230 4.03 4.63 -4.98
N TRP A 231 3.92 4.39 -3.67
CA TRP A 231 4.69 3.38 -2.96
C TRP A 231 3.89 2.78 -1.81
N GLY A 232 4.31 1.63 -1.32
CA GLY A 232 3.63 0.90 -0.27
C GLY A 232 4.38 -0.36 0.11
N ASP A 233 3.80 -1.15 1.01
CA ASP A 233 4.40 -2.40 1.48
C ASP A 233 4.13 -3.59 0.54
N ASP A 234 3.02 -3.55 -0.20
CA ASP A 234 2.58 -4.63 -1.09
C ASP A 234 2.01 -4.07 -2.41
N ARG A 235 0.92 -4.63 -2.94
CA ARG A 235 0.30 -4.22 -4.21
C ARG A 235 0.04 -2.71 -4.23
N LEU A 236 0.37 -2.10 -5.37
CA LEU A 236 0.24 -0.67 -5.59
C LEU A 236 -0.96 -0.34 -6.49
N PRO A 237 -1.76 0.69 -6.17
CA PRO A 237 -2.83 1.16 -7.02
C PRO A 237 -2.28 1.95 -8.21
N TYR A 238 -3.13 2.16 -9.23
CA TYR A 238 -2.79 2.95 -10.42
C TYR A 238 -1.53 2.48 -11.16
N THR A 239 -1.35 1.16 -11.21
CA THR A 239 -0.20 0.52 -11.84
C THR A 239 -0.43 0.09 -13.29
N PHE A 240 -1.67 0.07 -13.80
CA PHE A 240 -1.97 -0.22 -15.23
C PHE A 240 -1.23 -1.48 -15.75
N ASP A 241 -0.38 -1.38 -16.77
CA ASP A 241 0.38 -2.50 -17.34
C ASP A 241 1.69 -2.84 -16.59
N PHE A 242 1.99 -2.13 -15.49
CA PHE A 242 3.22 -2.28 -14.71
C PHE A 242 3.35 -3.66 -14.05
N SER A 243 2.26 -4.15 -13.45
CA SER A 243 2.22 -5.44 -12.77
C SER A 243 1.23 -6.37 -13.46
N HIS A 244 1.63 -7.62 -13.69
CA HIS A 244 0.78 -8.66 -14.29
C HIS A 244 0.59 -9.89 -13.38
N GLY A 245 0.98 -9.80 -12.11
CA GLY A 245 0.74 -10.87 -11.15
C GLY A 245 -0.73 -10.91 -10.73
N ASP A 246 -1.32 -12.10 -10.73
CA ASP A 246 -2.72 -12.29 -10.30
C ASP A 246 -2.84 -12.15 -8.77
N GLY A 247 -1.79 -12.56 -8.03
CA GLY A 247 -1.70 -12.43 -6.58
C GLY A 247 -0.72 -11.35 -6.11
N GLN A 248 0.58 -11.63 -6.14
CA GLN A 248 1.60 -10.67 -5.74
C GLN A 248 1.95 -9.69 -6.87
N MET A 249 2.59 -8.58 -6.52
CA MET A 249 3.16 -7.67 -7.52
C MET A 249 4.29 -8.38 -8.30
N VAL A 250 4.11 -8.51 -9.61
CA VAL A 250 5.12 -9.09 -10.52
C VAL A 250 5.39 -8.09 -11.62
N ILE A 251 6.64 -7.59 -11.68
CA ILE A 251 7.01 -6.50 -12.57
C ILE A 251 7.03 -7.01 -14.00
N ASN A 252 6.29 -6.33 -14.88
CA ASN A 252 6.31 -6.59 -16.31
C ASN A 252 7.73 -6.38 -16.88
N GLU A 253 8.20 -7.32 -17.71
CA GLU A 253 9.53 -7.31 -18.33
C GLU A 253 9.90 -5.97 -18.97
N LYS A 254 8.91 -5.27 -19.54
CA LYS A 254 9.04 -3.92 -20.11
C LYS A 254 9.68 -2.90 -19.17
N TYR A 255 9.47 -3.05 -17.86
CA TYR A 255 9.90 -2.09 -16.83
C TYR A 255 11.02 -2.61 -15.93
N VAL A 256 11.45 -3.87 -16.09
CA VAL A 256 12.48 -4.48 -15.23
C VAL A 256 13.76 -3.64 -15.18
N LYS A 257 14.19 -3.09 -16.32
CA LYS A 257 15.39 -2.23 -16.44
C LYS A 257 15.25 -0.84 -15.80
N ASN A 258 14.09 -0.51 -15.24
CA ASN A 258 13.83 0.76 -14.59
C ASN A 258 14.04 0.63 -13.07
N GLY A 259 15.06 -0.13 -12.65
CA GLY A 259 15.45 -0.32 -11.25
C GLY A 259 14.83 -1.55 -10.55
N TRP A 260 14.14 -2.42 -11.28
CA TRP A 260 13.41 -3.58 -10.75
C TRP A 260 14.13 -4.92 -11.00
N GLU A 261 15.39 -4.89 -11.42
CA GLU A 261 16.15 -6.06 -11.87
C GLU A 261 16.19 -7.22 -10.87
N SER A 262 16.28 -6.90 -9.58
CA SER A 262 16.37 -7.87 -8.47
C SER A 262 15.04 -8.14 -7.77
N PHE A 263 13.94 -7.54 -8.22
CA PHE A 263 12.67 -7.57 -7.49
C PHE A 263 11.93 -8.89 -7.69
N ASN A 264 11.72 -9.31 -8.93
CA ASN A 264 10.89 -10.49 -9.25
C ASN A 264 11.52 -11.81 -8.79
N ASP A 265 12.86 -11.89 -8.72
CA ASP A 265 13.58 -13.10 -8.33
C ASP A 265 14.11 -13.05 -6.88
N TYR A 266 13.81 -11.97 -6.16
CA TYR A 266 14.25 -11.72 -4.78
C TYR A 266 15.77 -11.77 -4.57
N SER A 267 16.58 -11.62 -5.62
CA SER A 267 18.05 -11.70 -5.54
C SER A 267 18.70 -10.59 -4.70
N GLU A 268 17.94 -9.57 -4.32
CA GLU A 268 18.36 -8.51 -3.39
C GLU A 268 18.26 -8.89 -1.90
N TYR A 269 17.71 -10.06 -1.59
CA TYR A 269 17.57 -10.59 -0.23
C TYR A 269 18.61 -11.68 0.07
N THR A 270 19.04 -11.74 1.32
CA THR A 270 19.95 -12.76 1.84
C THR A 270 19.45 -13.32 3.16
N GLU A 271 19.55 -14.62 3.35
CA GLU A 271 19.28 -15.29 4.63
C GLU A 271 20.31 -14.88 5.70
N THR A 272 19.82 -14.55 6.90
CA THR A 272 20.64 -14.23 8.07
C THR A 272 20.91 -15.49 8.90
N SER A 273 21.81 -15.39 9.88
CA SER A 273 22.13 -16.50 10.80
C SER A 273 20.92 -17.08 11.54
N ASP A 274 19.87 -16.28 11.70
CA ASP A 274 18.67 -16.62 12.45
C ASP A 274 17.58 -17.23 11.55
N GLY A 275 17.87 -17.47 10.26
CA GLY A 275 16.92 -17.99 9.26
C GLY A 275 16.00 -16.92 8.65
N GLU A 276 16.09 -15.67 9.13
CA GLU A 276 15.36 -14.54 8.56
C GLU A 276 16.03 -14.08 7.28
N TRP A 277 15.29 -13.87 6.21
CA TRP A 277 15.83 -13.20 5.03
C TRP A 277 15.74 -11.70 5.21
N LYS A 278 16.72 -10.94 4.72
CA LYS A 278 16.71 -9.47 4.79
C LYS A 278 17.32 -8.91 3.52
N LEU A 279 16.93 -7.69 3.17
CA LEU A 279 17.59 -6.98 2.08
C LEU A 279 19.09 -6.85 2.37
N ALA A 280 19.91 -7.29 1.42
CA ALA A 280 21.37 -7.31 1.56
C ALA A 280 21.95 -5.90 1.64
N ASP A 281 21.52 -5.00 0.75
CA ASP A 281 21.98 -3.61 0.72
C ASP A 281 21.11 -2.70 1.61
N LYS A 282 21.53 -2.52 2.86
CA LYS A 282 20.91 -1.55 3.79
C LYS A 282 21.26 -0.10 3.42
N TRP A 283 20.85 0.33 2.24
CA TRP A 283 21.18 1.64 1.68
C TRP A 283 20.76 2.81 2.57
N TRP A 284 19.72 2.63 3.39
CA TRP A 284 19.27 3.67 4.33
C TRP A 284 20.26 3.90 5.49
N LEU A 285 21.21 3.00 5.74
CA LEU A 285 22.29 3.20 6.71
C LEU A 285 23.49 3.93 6.11
N LYS A 286 23.56 4.08 4.78
CA LYS A 286 24.66 4.81 4.14
C LYS A 286 24.51 6.28 4.46
N ASP A 287 25.60 6.89 4.93
CA ASP A 287 25.68 8.34 4.99
C ASP A 287 25.62 8.89 3.57
N ASN A 288 24.98 10.04 3.40
CA ASN A 288 25.01 10.72 2.12
C ASN A 288 26.43 11.22 1.92
N GLU A 289 27.26 10.44 1.22
CA GLU A 289 28.55 10.92 0.75
C GLU A 289 28.26 12.24 0.01
N HIS A 290 28.84 13.32 0.53
CA HIS A 290 28.80 14.63 -0.10
C HIS A 290 29.50 14.54 -1.45
N TYR A 291 28.79 14.06 -2.49
CA TYR A 291 29.20 14.19 -3.87
C TYR A 291 28.97 15.65 -4.30
N VAL A 292 29.75 16.54 -3.68
CA VAL A 292 30.05 17.87 -4.22
C VAL A 292 30.98 17.64 -5.41
N ASN A 293 30.42 17.20 -6.53
CA ASN A 293 31.06 17.38 -7.82
C ASN A 293 30.35 18.55 -8.50
N LYS A 294 31.06 19.68 -8.45
CA LYS A 294 30.87 20.89 -9.26
C LYS A 294 30.69 20.55 -10.74
#